data_AF-A0A1R4HU66-F1
#
_entry.id   AF-A0A1R4HU66-F1
#
_cell.length_a   1.000
_cell.length_b   1.000
_cell.length_c   1.000
_cell.angle_alpha   90.00
_cell.angle_beta   90.00
_cell.angle_gamma   90.00
#
_symmetry.space_group_name_H-M   'P 1'
#
loop_
_entity.id
_entity.type
_entity.pdbx_description
1 polymer ?
#
loop_
_entity_poly.entity_id
_entity_poly.type
_entity_poly.pdbx_seq_one_letter_code
_entity_poly.pdbx_strand_id
1 'polypeptide(L)' 'MESQDQPTSAQASVPSGNPEESLLSRVEVIEAQPLAQRAAGFEQLHDELLAELQRGDHGDA' A
#
# COMPACT_ATOMS: atom_id res chain seq x y z
N MET A 1 11.51 37.29 13.75
CA MET A 1 12.62 36.42 13.34
C MET A 1 12.77 35.41 14.46
N GLU A 2 12.25 34.19 14.39
CA GLU A 2 11.76 33.38 13.27
C GLU A 2 10.46 32.66 13.66
N SER A 3 9.53 32.57 12.71
CA SER A 3 8.48 31.57 12.67
C SER A 3 9.13 30.21 12.44
N GLN A 4 8.93 29.25 13.33
CA GLN A 4 9.22 27.84 13.03
C GLN A 4 7.90 27.14 12.69
N ASP A 5 7.40 27.42 11.49
CA ASP A 5 6.53 26.50 10.77
C ASP A 5 7.41 25.37 10.24
N GLN A 6 7.59 24.32 11.04
CA GLN A 6 8.02 23.04 10.48
C GLN A 6 6.78 22.39 9.87
N PRO A 7 6.70 22.18 8.53
CA PRO A 7 5.67 21.32 7.98
C PRO A 7 5.97 19.93 8.52
N THR A 8 5.14 19.46 9.46
CA THR A 8 5.13 18.06 9.89
C THR A 8 5.14 17.24 8.62
N SER A 9 6.19 16.44 8.45
CA SER A 9 6.28 15.47 7.36
C SER A 9 4.94 14.75 7.31
N ALA A 10 4.33 14.71 6.13
CA ALA A 10 3.15 13.90 5.88
C ALA A 10 3.50 12.48 6.30
N GLN A 11 3.20 12.14 7.55
CA GLN A 11 3.10 10.78 8.00
C GLN A 11 2.07 10.21 7.06
N ALA A 12 2.53 9.40 6.11
CA ALA A 12 1.65 8.47 5.42
C ALA A 12 0.93 7.74 6.54
N SER A 13 -0.33 8.12 6.78
CA SER A 13 -1.19 7.46 7.76
C SER A 13 -1.25 6.01 7.32
N VAL A 14 -0.39 5.18 7.91
CA VAL A 14 -0.48 3.75 7.75
C VAL A 14 -1.87 3.41 8.28
N PRO A 15 -2.78 2.92 7.44
CA PRO A 15 -4.13 2.62 7.89
C PRO A 15 -3.99 1.57 9.00
N SER A 16 -4.28 1.96 10.24
CA SER A 16 -4.26 1.06 11.41
C SER A 16 -5.48 0.13 11.41
N GLY A 17 -6.03 -0.14 10.22
CA GLY A 17 -7.15 -1.04 10.00
C GLY A 17 -6.67 -2.47 9.78
N ASN A 18 -7.62 -3.41 9.82
CA ASN A 18 -7.35 -4.81 9.52
C ASN A 18 -6.62 -4.91 8.15
N PRO A 19 -5.47 -5.60 8.05
CA PRO A 19 -4.74 -5.74 6.78
C PRO A 19 -5.61 -6.25 5.63
N GLU A 20 -6.57 -7.12 5.92
CA GLU A 20 -7.54 -7.62 4.93
C GLU A 20 -8.42 -6.48 4.36
N GLU A 21 -8.85 -5.56 5.20
CA GLU A 21 -9.66 -4.40 4.80
C GLU A 21 -8.84 -3.38 4.00
N SER A 22 -7.54 -3.27 4.31
CA SER A 22 -6.60 -2.50 3.50
C SER A 22 -6.40 -3.12 2.12
N LEU A 23 -6.31 -4.44 2.00
CA LEU A 23 -6.18 -5.13 0.71
C LEU A 23 -7.46 -4.98 -0.13
N LEU A 24 -8.63 -5.14 0.48
CA LEU A 24 -9.91 -4.96 -0.22
C LEU A 24 -10.04 -3.53 -0.75
N SER A 25 -9.71 -2.52 0.06
CA SER A 25 -9.70 -1.12 -0.36
C SER A 25 -8.76 -0.87 -1.56
N ARG A 26 -7.61 -1.54 -1.62
CA ARG A 26 -6.66 -1.42 -2.75
C ARG A 26 -7.19 -2.09 -4.03
N VAL A 27 -7.85 -3.24 -3.91
CA VAL A 27 -8.50 -3.91 -5.03
C VAL A 27 -9.60 -3.03 -5.62
N GLU A 28 -10.44 -2.41 -4.78
CA GLU A 28 -11.50 -1.49 -5.23
C GLU A 28 -10.93 -0.31 -6.05
N VAL A 29 -9.78 0.24 -5.63
CA VAL A 29 -9.09 1.30 -6.38
C VAL A 29 -8.61 0.82 -7.75
N ILE A 30 -8.12 -0.42 -7.87
CA ILE A 30 -7.71 -0.99 -9.17
C ILE A 30 -8.93 -1.22 -10.05
N GLU A 31 -10.04 -1.72 -9.48
CA GLU A 31 -11.27 -1.95 -10.23
C GLU A 31 -11.95 -0.67 -10.70
N ALA A 32 -11.76 0.45 -10.00
CA ALA A 32 -12.26 1.76 -10.46
C ALA A 32 -11.53 2.27 -11.71
N GLN A 33 -10.38 1.70 -12.08
CA GLN A 33 -9.60 2.11 -13.26
C GLN A 33 -10.19 1.58 -14.57
N PRO A 34 -9.86 2.21 -15.73
CA PRO A 34 -10.19 1.66 -17.04
C PRO A 34 -9.64 0.25 -17.23
N LEU A 35 -10.40 -0.61 -17.93
CA LEU A 35 -10.07 -2.03 -18.09
C LEU A 35 -8.64 -2.25 -18.60
N ALA A 36 -8.16 -1.42 -19.52
CA ALA A 36 -6.82 -1.49 -20.10
C ALA A 36 -5.69 -1.28 -19.07
N GLN A 37 -5.97 -0.69 -17.90
CA GLN A 37 -4.99 -0.38 -16.86
C GLN A 37 -5.02 -1.39 -15.70
N ARG A 38 -6.14 -2.10 -15.52
CA ARG A 38 -6.33 -3.00 -14.36
C ARG A 38 -5.29 -4.11 -14.30
N ALA A 39 -4.90 -4.68 -15.44
CA ALA A 39 -3.91 -5.77 -15.49
C ALA A 39 -2.57 -5.34 -14.85
N ALA A 40 -2.07 -4.16 -15.21
CA ALA A 40 -0.84 -3.62 -14.64
C ALA A 40 -0.98 -3.32 -13.14
N GLY A 41 -2.13 -2.79 -12.71
CA GLY A 41 -2.41 -2.55 -11.29
C GLY A 41 -2.45 -3.85 -10.47
N PHE A 42 -3.04 -4.92 -11.00
CA PHE A 42 -3.05 -6.22 -10.33
C PHE A 42 -1.68 -6.91 -10.33
N GLU A 43 -0.87 -6.75 -11.38
CA GLU A 43 0.51 -7.25 -11.41
C GLU A 43 1.36 -6.60 -10.32
N GLN A 44 1.25 -5.27 -10.15
CA GLN A 44 1.93 -4.56 -9.06
C GLN A 44 1.48 -5.05 -7.67
N LEU A 45 0.17 -5.21 -7.46
CA LEU A 45 -0.37 -5.71 -6.20
C LEU A 45 0.11 -7.14 -5.90
N HIS A 46 0.16 -8.00 -6.92
CA HIS A 46 0.70 -9.36 -6.80
C HIS A 46 2.16 -9.34 -6.36
N ASP A 47 3.01 -8.54 -7.00
CA ASP A 47 4.44 -8.49 -6.71
C ASP A 47 4.72 -8.01 -5.29
N GLU A 48 3.94 -7.02 -4.82
CA GLU A 48 4.01 -6.56 -3.44
C GLU A 48 3.63 -7.65 -2.43
N LEU A 49 2.53 -8.36 -2.66
CA LEU A 49 2.08 -9.45 -1.78
C LEU A 49 3.10 -10.60 -1.77
N LEU A 50 3.69 -10.92 -2.92
CA LEU A 50 4.74 -11.92 -3.02
C LEU A 50 5.98 -11.49 -2.21
N ALA A 51 6.39 -10.23 -2.30
CA ALA A 51 7.50 -9.70 -1.52
C ALA A 51 7.21 -9.72 -0.01
N GLU A 52 5.97 -9.46 0.40
CA GLU A 52 5.53 -9.58 1.80
C GLU A 52 5.66 -11.02 2.32
N LEU A 53 5.13 -11.98 1.56
CA LEU A 53 5.20 -13.41 1.89
C LEU A 53 6.65 -13.88 2.00
N GLN A 54 7.49 -13.50 1.04
CA GLN A 54 8.91 -13.83 1.07
C GLN A 54 9.60 -13.23 2.29
N ARG A 55 9.30 -11.99 2.66
CA ARG A 55 9.88 -11.35 3.85
C ARG A 55 9.47 -12.04 5.15
N GLY A 56 8.22 -12.50 5.24
CA GLY A 56 7.73 -13.28 6.38
C GLY A 56 8.42 -14.64 6.52
N ASP A 57 8.60 -15.35 5.41
CA ASP A 57 9.26 -16.67 5.37
C ASP A 57 10.74 -16.62 5.79
N HIS A 58 11.43 -15.50 5.52
CA HIS A 58 12.83 -15.31 5.90
C HIS A 58 13.02 -14.78 7.34
N GLY A 59 11.93 -14.46 8.06
CA GLY A 59 11.96 -13.87 9.41
C GLY A 59 11.76 -14.86 10.56
N ASP A 60 11.43 -16.13 10.28
CA ASP A 60 11.07 -17.16 11.26
C ASP A 60 12.15 -18.27 11.41
N ALA A 61 13.42 -17.96 11.09
CA ALA A 61 14.56 -18.88 11.17
C ALA A 61 15.52 -18.57 12.33
#